data_AF-A0A0K1E564-F1
#
_entry.id   AF-A0A0K1E564-F1
#
_cell.length_a   1.000
_cell.length_b   1.000
_cell.length_c   1.000
_cell.angle_alpha   90.00
_cell.angle_beta   90.00
_cell.angle_gamma   90.00
#
_symmetry.space_group_name_H-M   'P 1'
#
loop_
_entity.id
_entity.type
_entity.pdbx_description
1 polymer ?
#
loop_
_entity_poly.entity_id
_entity_poly.type
_entity_poly.pdbx_seq_one_letter_code
_entity_poly.pdbx_strand_id
1 'polypeptide(L)'
;MGSGFDLAGALKELEALRDRLNDDKVAREVVAPTLLLIRAEKLGVNEATLRYFGAVISGAIDGDGHVSAARKEVGLTSGEREIAQLWVAALAAYDIKAEVKKVGSVFHVVASGDDAVKLASLYFLFGPPLLEGGDDRLKSHKLAEAVKLGAEGLSVSWEGLRRTPSGLVAADLIISEGGAAVKYNAYLHEHDVSLEFHSTNRSRVELAARLLKLAGVTAEVTKVGGRDEWRVIATTDKLAAGHEKLRKALAEIVRRAMENRWVDADRAERWFEKLEEGLTLREGWPKYYVGLSSSGGLEVRFSSTNPDSIQRETQRLMDMGLEEGRHFTVKMPEEGRFGYVSILREGLAYAAWLSVHSKDKDQRELAAVFVERILQRAEEAGDDVRKKAEEIVKEGKERASLELKGFEKKVEVDGKTYVVKVIGREAVEEGEGGRKLLRIKITAEVDGVLREYTITYSRRGAGNAAVGFATARADAPGGREADAERLAAVVEALTGKRPRVYRKKNGQIVLECGREHLDGFMRYAELADAITRWLEETGRRY
;
A
#
# COMPACT_ATOMS: atom_id res chain seq x y z
N MET A 1 -24.00 -25.24 -26.62
CA MET A 1 -25.48 -25.29 -26.51
C MET A 1 -25.92 -23.85 -26.29
N GLY A 2 -26.28 -23.08 -27.31
CA GLY A 2 -27.49 -23.23 -28.12
C GLY A 2 -28.55 -22.27 -27.57
N SER A 3 -28.33 -20.95 -27.66
CA SER A 3 -29.33 -19.97 -27.26
C SER A 3 -30.48 -20.05 -28.25
N GLY A 4 -31.64 -20.52 -27.79
CA GLY A 4 -32.90 -20.55 -28.54
C GLY A 4 -33.40 -19.13 -28.80
N PHE A 5 -32.75 -18.42 -29.70
CA PHE A 5 -33.24 -17.16 -30.25
C PHE A 5 -34.05 -17.51 -31.50
N ASP A 6 -35.38 -17.50 -31.38
CA ASP A 6 -36.28 -17.70 -32.51
C ASP A 6 -36.31 -16.45 -33.38
N LEU A 7 -35.29 -16.36 -34.24
CA LEU A 7 -35.08 -15.27 -35.19
C LEU A 7 -36.27 -15.12 -36.16
N ALA A 8 -36.92 -16.24 -36.50
CA ALA A 8 -38.08 -16.26 -37.39
C ALA A 8 -39.36 -15.75 -36.70
N GLY A 9 -39.57 -16.11 -35.43
CA GLY A 9 -40.63 -15.57 -34.58
C GLY A 9 -40.49 -14.06 -34.36
N ALA A 10 -39.28 -13.61 -34.01
CA ALA A 10 -38.98 -12.19 -33.82
C ALA A 10 -39.18 -11.36 -35.11
N LEU A 11 -38.81 -11.90 -36.28
CA LEU A 11 -39.06 -11.24 -37.57
C LEU A 11 -40.56 -11.09 -37.89
N LYS A 12 -41.36 -12.13 -37.62
CA LYS A 12 -42.81 -12.11 -37.85
C LYS A 12 -43.53 -11.14 -36.90
N GLU A 13 -43.05 -11.03 -35.67
CA GLU A 13 -43.52 -10.07 -34.67
C GLU A 13 -43.11 -8.63 -35.03
N LEU A 14 -41.89 -8.41 -35.56
CA LEU A 14 -41.44 -7.12 -36.10
C LEU A 14 -42.23 -6.69 -37.35
N GLU A 15 -42.63 -7.62 -38.21
CA GLU A 15 -43.53 -7.32 -39.35
C GLU A 15 -44.90 -6.83 -38.87
N ALA A 16 -45.43 -7.37 -37.77
CA ALA A 16 -46.68 -6.91 -37.17
C ALA A 16 -46.59 -5.50 -36.57
N LEU A 17 -45.40 -5.05 -36.16
CA LEU A 17 -45.18 -3.67 -35.71
C LEU A 17 -45.36 -2.66 -36.85
N ARG A 18 -45.07 -3.03 -38.11
CA ARG A 18 -45.26 -2.15 -39.28
C ARG A 18 -46.70 -1.64 -39.38
N ASP A 19 -47.66 -2.52 -39.14
CA ASP A 19 -49.08 -2.22 -39.26
C ASP A 19 -49.63 -1.44 -38.04
N ARG A 20 -48.80 -1.25 -37.00
CA ARG A 20 -49.10 -0.52 -35.76
C ARG A 20 -48.34 0.81 -35.64
N LEU A 21 -47.53 1.18 -36.63
CA LEU A 21 -46.79 2.46 -36.66
C LEU A 21 -47.69 3.70 -36.82
N ASN A 22 -48.98 3.51 -37.09
CA ASN A 22 -49.99 4.56 -37.04
C ASN A 22 -50.32 5.01 -35.59
N ASP A 23 -49.98 4.18 -34.59
CA ASP A 23 -50.01 4.56 -33.18
C ASP A 23 -48.74 5.37 -32.86
N ASP A 24 -48.91 6.65 -32.53
CA ASP A 24 -47.82 7.58 -32.23
C ASP A 24 -46.95 7.12 -31.04
N LYS A 25 -47.52 6.40 -30.07
CA LYS A 25 -46.76 5.86 -28.94
C LYS A 25 -45.85 4.72 -29.40
N VAL A 26 -46.39 3.76 -30.14
CA VAL A 26 -45.63 2.61 -30.68
C VAL A 26 -44.55 3.10 -31.63
N ALA A 27 -44.86 4.06 -32.50
CA ALA A 27 -43.89 4.64 -33.43
C ALA A 27 -42.69 5.27 -32.71
N ARG A 28 -42.91 6.03 -31.63
CA ARG A 28 -41.81 6.65 -30.85
C ARG A 28 -40.92 5.62 -30.17
N GLU A 29 -41.49 4.53 -29.65
CA GLU A 29 -40.74 3.47 -28.98
C GLU A 29 -39.93 2.58 -29.96
N VAL A 30 -40.41 2.40 -31.19
CA VAL A 30 -39.75 1.56 -32.23
C VAL A 30 -38.65 2.31 -33.00
N VAL A 31 -38.85 3.61 -33.28
CA VAL A 31 -37.93 4.38 -34.15
C VAL A 31 -36.52 4.47 -33.56
N ALA A 32 -36.41 4.68 -32.25
CA ALA A 32 -35.14 4.82 -31.56
C ALA A 32 -34.21 3.59 -31.72
N PRO A 33 -34.57 2.38 -31.27
CA PRO A 33 -33.71 1.20 -31.42
C PRO A 33 -33.51 0.77 -32.89
N THR A 34 -34.50 1.00 -33.77
CA THR A 34 -34.35 0.73 -35.21
C THR A 34 -33.27 1.60 -35.86
N LEU A 35 -33.24 2.89 -35.56
CA LEU A 35 -32.24 3.80 -36.11
C LEU A 35 -30.83 3.49 -35.60
N LEU A 36 -30.70 3.04 -34.35
CA LEU A 36 -29.43 2.57 -33.78
C LEU A 36 -28.91 1.34 -34.52
N LEU A 37 -29.77 0.34 -34.73
CA LEU A 37 -29.45 -0.86 -35.51
C LEU A 37 -28.95 -0.52 -36.91
N ILE A 38 -29.73 0.28 -37.65
CA ILE A 38 -29.37 0.66 -39.02
C ILE A 38 -28.02 1.38 -39.08
N ARG A 39 -27.72 2.24 -38.10
CA ARG A 39 -26.45 2.96 -38.05
C ARG A 39 -25.29 2.03 -37.75
N ALA A 40 -25.41 1.14 -36.76
CA ALA A 40 -24.36 0.19 -36.43
C ALA A 40 -24.04 -0.73 -37.63
N GLU A 41 -25.06 -1.25 -38.31
CA GLU A 41 -24.92 -2.13 -39.48
C GLU A 41 -24.31 -1.41 -40.70
N LYS A 42 -24.77 -0.19 -41.00
CA LYS A 42 -24.36 0.52 -42.22
C LYS A 42 -23.07 1.33 -42.08
N LEU A 43 -22.81 1.87 -40.88
CA LEU A 43 -21.70 2.80 -40.64
C LEU A 43 -20.60 2.20 -39.75
N GLY A 44 -20.83 1.00 -39.20
CA GLY A 44 -19.97 0.40 -38.20
C GLY A 44 -20.05 1.10 -36.84
N VAL A 45 -19.40 0.54 -35.83
CA VAL A 45 -19.33 1.13 -34.49
C VAL A 45 -18.03 1.94 -34.34
N ASN A 46 -18.18 3.25 -34.22
CA ASN A 46 -17.13 4.24 -33.96
C ASN A 46 -17.62 5.34 -32.99
N GLU A 47 -16.74 6.24 -32.58
CA GLU A 47 -17.07 7.32 -31.63
C GLU A 47 -18.29 8.16 -32.04
N ALA A 48 -18.44 8.49 -33.32
CA ALA A 48 -19.58 9.27 -33.80
C ALA A 48 -20.89 8.48 -33.62
N THR A 49 -20.91 7.21 -33.98
CA THR A 49 -22.08 6.33 -33.79
C THR A 49 -22.36 6.03 -32.32
N LEU A 50 -21.32 5.92 -31.48
CA LEU A 50 -21.44 5.78 -30.02
C LEU A 50 -22.03 7.03 -29.38
N ARG A 51 -21.71 8.22 -29.90
CA ARG A 51 -22.33 9.47 -29.44
C ARG A 51 -23.84 9.48 -29.69
N TYR A 52 -24.27 9.06 -30.88
CA TYR A 52 -25.70 8.95 -31.18
C TYR A 52 -26.37 7.86 -30.35
N PHE A 53 -25.71 6.71 -30.19
CA PHE A 53 -26.16 5.64 -29.31
C PHE A 53 -26.39 6.13 -27.89
N GLY A 54 -25.38 6.75 -27.29
CA GLY A 54 -25.44 7.35 -25.96
C GLY A 54 -26.59 8.34 -25.76
N ALA A 55 -26.80 9.22 -26.74
CA ALA A 55 -27.90 10.19 -26.70
C ALA A 55 -29.30 9.52 -26.77
N VAL A 56 -29.42 8.42 -27.50
CA VAL A 56 -30.69 7.68 -27.62
C VAL A 56 -30.94 6.85 -26.35
N ILE A 57 -29.94 6.09 -25.88
CA ILE A 57 -30.08 5.29 -24.66
C ILE A 57 -30.30 6.17 -23.43
N SER A 58 -29.77 7.40 -23.40
CA SER A 58 -29.99 8.28 -22.26
C SER A 58 -31.45 8.64 -22.09
N GLY A 59 -32.20 8.82 -23.18
CA GLY A 59 -33.65 9.03 -23.07
C GLY A 59 -34.37 7.82 -22.48
N ALA A 60 -33.97 6.61 -22.88
CA ALA A 60 -34.55 5.37 -22.36
C ALA A 60 -34.20 5.12 -20.88
N ILE A 61 -32.95 5.43 -20.48
CA ILE A 61 -32.48 5.31 -19.10
C ILE A 61 -33.11 6.39 -18.22
N ASP A 62 -33.13 7.65 -18.66
CA ASP A 62 -33.64 8.78 -17.87
C ASP A 62 -35.15 8.71 -17.64
N GLY A 63 -35.91 8.14 -18.59
CA GLY A 63 -37.32 7.80 -18.42
C GLY A 63 -37.54 6.68 -17.41
N ASP A 64 -38.16 5.58 -17.85
CA ASP A 64 -38.55 4.46 -16.97
C ASP A 64 -37.40 3.45 -16.71
N GLY A 65 -36.21 3.70 -17.26
CA GLY A 65 -35.03 2.88 -17.03
C GLY A 65 -34.32 3.15 -15.70
N HIS A 66 -33.28 2.36 -15.41
CA HIS A 66 -32.47 2.49 -14.20
C HIS A 66 -31.01 2.10 -14.42
N VAL A 67 -30.14 2.57 -13.52
CA VAL A 67 -28.72 2.19 -13.42
C VAL A 67 -28.45 1.82 -11.97
N SER A 68 -27.84 0.67 -11.73
CA SER A 68 -27.46 0.21 -10.40
C SER A 68 -26.02 -0.30 -10.39
N ALA A 69 -25.12 0.45 -9.75
CA ALA A 69 -23.76 0.00 -9.54
C ALA A 69 -23.72 -1.20 -8.59
N ALA A 70 -24.56 -1.20 -7.55
CA ALA A 70 -24.63 -2.28 -6.56
C ALA A 70 -25.05 -3.63 -7.18
N ARG A 71 -25.99 -3.62 -8.13
CA ARG A 71 -26.41 -4.84 -8.86
C ARG A 71 -25.60 -5.12 -10.11
N LYS A 72 -24.73 -4.18 -10.51
CA LYS A 72 -24.02 -4.19 -11.81
C LYS A 72 -25.00 -4.37 -12.96
N GLU A 73 -26.05 -3.57 -12.97
CA GLU A 73 -27.20 -3.72 -13.85
C GLU A 73 -27.61 -2.37 -14.45
N VAL A 74 -27.94 -2.37 -15.74
CA VAL A 74 -28.64 -1.26 -16.41
C VAL A 74 -29.89 -1.83 -17.06
N GLY A 75 -31.04 -1.26 -16.72
CA GLY A 75 -32.34 -1.70 -17.23
C GLY A 75 -33.04 -0.62 -18.02
N LEU A 76 -33.54 -0.98 -19.21
CA LEU A 76 -34.52 -0.20 -19.96
C LEU A 76 -35.90 -0.81 -19.75
N THR A 77 -36.94 -0.01 -19.95
CA THR A 77 -38.34 -0.44 -19.75
C THR A 77 -39.10 -0.28 -21.05
N SER A 78 -39.90 -1.28 -21.43
CA SER A 78 -40.72 -1.27 -22.64
C SER A 78 -42.08 -1.89 -22.37
N GLY A 79 -43.12 -1.29 -22.96
CA GLY A 79 -44.50 -1.78 -22.82
C GLY A 79 -44.77 -3.06 -23.62
N GLU A 80 -43.96 -3.35 -24.64
CA GLU A 80 -44.19 -4.43 -25.60
C GLU A 80 -42.96 -5.32 -25.72
N ARG A 81 -43.20 -6.63 -25.87
CA ARG A 81 -42.12 -7.62 -25.89
C ARG A 81 -41.26 -7.47 -27.14
N GLU A 82 -41.90 -7.14 -28.23
CA GLU A 82 -41.33 -6.98 -29.57
C GLU A 82 -40.37 -5.79 -29.60
N ILE A 83 -40.79 -4.69 -28.98
CA ILE A 83 -39.96 -3.49 -28.81
C ILE A 83 -38.79 -3.79 -27.85
N ALA A 84 -39.01 -4.55 -26.78
CA ALA A 84 -37.94 -4.99 -25.89
C ALA A 84 -36.89 -5.86 -26.62
N GLN A 85 -37.32 -6.76 -27.50
CA GLN A 85 -36.41 -7.56 -28.34
C GLN A 85 -35.64 -6.71 -29.35
N LEU A 86 -36.30 -5.70 -29.94
CA LEU A 86 -35.66 -4.75 -30.84
C LEU A 86 -34.55 -3.95 -30.13
N TRP A 87 -34.78 -3.57 -28.87
CA TRP A 87 -33.74 -2.99 -28.01
C TRP A 87 -32.59 -3.96 -27.73
N VAL A 88 -32.86 -5.24 -27.45
CA VAL A 88 -31.80 -6.26 -27.30
C VAL A 88 -30.94 -6.36 -28.56
N ALA A 89 -31.57 -6.40 -29.74
CA ALA A 89 -30.85 -6.43 -31.01
C ALA A 89 -30.01 -5.15 -31.19
N ALA A 90 -30.57 -3.98 -30.88
CA ALA A 90 -29.85 -2.72 -30.96
C ALA A 90 -28.63 -2.68 -30.04
N LEU A 91 -28.76 -3.11 -28.79
CA LEU A 91 -27.64 -3.21 -27.85
C LEU A 91 -26.59 -4.20 -28.34
N ALA A 92 -26.99 -5.35 -28.87
CA ALA A 92 -26.07 -6.35 -29.39
C ALA A 92 -25.24 -5.83 -30.57
N ALA A 93 -25.79 -4.97 -31.44
CA ALA A 93 -25.05 -4.34 -32.52
C ALA A 93 -23.94 -3.37 -32.04
N TYR A 94 -24.04 -2.89 -30.79
CA TYR A 94 -23.00 -2.13 -30.10
C TYR A 94 -22.17 -3.00 -29.15
N ASP A 95 -22.25 -4.33 -29.31
CA ASP A 95 -21.53 -5.32 -28.51
C ASP A 95 -21.87 -5.17 -27.01
N ILE A 96 -23.16 -5.04 -26.72
CA ILE A 96 -23.75 -5.03 -25.37
C ILE A 96 -24.81 -6.12 -25.32
N LYS A 97 -24.58 -7.16 -24.52
CA LYS A 97 -25.55 -8.23 -24.32
C LYS A 97 -26.60 -7.80 -23.29
N ALA A 98 -27.86 -8.06 -23.62
CA ALA A 98 -28.98 -7.80 -22.73
C ALA A 98 -30.04 -8.89 -22.87
N GLU A 99 -30.83 -9.06 -21.82
CA GLU A 99 -31.93 -10.03 -21.77
C GLU A 99 -33.27 -9.32 -21.51
N VAL A 100 -34.35 -9.90 -22.03
CA VAL A 100 -35.71 -9.42 -21.75
C VAL A 100 -36.26 -10.14 -20.52
N LYS A 101 -36.61 -9.39 -19.47
CA LYS A 101 -37.30 -9.87 -18.27
C LYS A 101 -38.72 -9.36 -18.23
N LYS A 102 -39.69 -10.23 -17.92
CA LYS A 102 -41.08 -9.81 -17.68
C LYS A 102 -41.27 -9.54 -16.19
N VAL A 103 -41.65 -8.32 -15.84
CA VAL A 103 -41.99 -7.92 -14.45
C VAL A 103 -43.42 -7.38 -14.46
N GLY A 104 -44.36 -8.18 -13.95
CA GLY A 104 -45.78 -7.87 -14.05
C GLY A 104 -46.26 -7.80 -15.51
N SER A 105 -46.80 -6.64 -15.90
CA SER A 105 -47.28 -6.36 -17.26
C SER A 105 -46.26 -5.66 -18.16
N VAL A 106 -45.02 -5.46 -17.69
CA VAL A 106 -43.99 -4.66 -18.39
C VAL A 106 -42.77 -5.52 -18.70
N PHE A 107 -42.07 -5.20 -19.79
CA PHE A 107 -40.85 -5.86 -20.20
C PHE A 107 -39.64 -4.98 -19.88
N HIS A 108 -38.63 -5.55 -19.23
CA HIS A 108 -37.35 -4.90 -18.97
C HIS A 108 -36.28 -5.48 -19.89
N VAL A 109 -35.46 -4.61 -20.47
CA VAL A 109 -34.26 -5.00 -21.20
C VAL A 109 -33.08 -4.75 -20.29
N VAL A 110 -32.41 -5.82 -19.85
CA VAL A 110 -31.43 -5.77 -18.77
C VAL A 110 -30.05 -6.16 -19.29
N ALA A 111 -29.10 -5.24 -19.20
CA ALA A 111 -27.67 -5.53 -19.32
C ALA A 111 -27.08 -5.76 -17.93
N SER A 112 -26.13 -6.68 -17.80
CA SER A 112 -25.51 -7.05 -16.52
C SER A 112 -24.00 -7.21 -16.64
N GLY A 113 -23.26 -7.04 -15.55
CA GLY A 113 -21.81 -7.21 -15.52
C GLY A 113 -21.08 -6.22 -16.45
N ASP A 114 -20.13 -6.70 -17.25
CA ASP A 114 -19.32 -5.87 -18.14
C ASP A 114 -20.16 -5.13 -19.21
N ASP A 115 -21.25 -5.74 -19.67
CA ASP A 115 -22.21 -5.12 -20.58
C ASP A 115 -22.92 -3.92 -19.92
N ALA A 116 -23.26 -4.05 -18.63
CA ALA A 116 -23.83 -2.95 -17.84
C ALA A 116 -22.82 -1.83 -17.59
N VAL A 117 -21.55 -2.19 -17.34
CA VAL A 117 -20.44 -1.23 -17.20
C VAL A 117 -20.31 -0.40 -18.48
N LYS A 118 -20.19 -1.07 -19.63
CA LYS A 118 -20.08 -0.43 -20.95
C LYS A 118 -21.28 0.48 -21.24
N LEU A 119 -22.50 0.00 -20.97
CA LEU A 119 -23.73 0.77 -21.21
C LEU A 119 -23.83 2.00 -20.29
N ALA A 120 -23.50 1.84 -19.00
CA ALA A 120 -23.47 2.94 -18.03
C ALA A 120 -22.43 4.00 -18.39
N SER A 121 -21.24 3.57 -18.84
CA SER A 121 -20.20 4.46 -19.33
C SER A 121 -20.67 5.27 -20.53
N LEU A 122 -21.27 4.63 -21.54
CA LEU A 122 -21.76 5.32 -22.74
C LEU A 122 -22.89 6.31 -22.42
N TYR A 123 -23.78 5.94 -21.49
CA TYR A 123 -24.80 6.84 -20.95
C TYR A 123 -24.16 8.09 -20.30
N PHE A 124 -23.12 7.91 -19.48
CA PHE A 124 -22.43 9.05 -18.86
C PHE A 124 -21.61 9.88 -19.86
N LEU A 125 -20.88 9.25 -20.78
CA LEU A 125 -19.98 9.93 -21.71
C LEU A 125 -20.73 10.73 -22.78
N PHE A 126 -21.89 10.24 -23.23
CA PHE A 126 -22.61 10.79 -24.39
C PHE A 126 -24.06 11.17 -24.11
N GLY A 127 -24.56 10.97 -22.88
CA GLY A 127 -25.86 11.45 -22.43
C GLY A 127 -25.95 12.98 -22.33
N PRO A 128 -27.05 13.53 -21.79
CA PRO A 128 -27.38 14.95 -21.82
C PRO A 128 -26.23 15.88 -21.39
N PRO A 129 -26.19 17.13 -21.90
CA PRO A 129 -25.16 18.09 -21.50
C PRO A 129 -25.21 18.32 -19.99
N LEU A 130 -24.03 18.28 -19.36
CA LEU A 130 -23.88 18.55 -17.94
C LEU A 130 -24.08 20.05 -17.73
N LEU A 131 -25.08 20.43 -16.92
CA LEU A 131 -25.35 21.84 -16.60
C LEU A 131 -24.11 22.48 -15.95
N GLU A 132 -23.69 23.65 -16.40
CA GLU A 132 -22.50 24.37 -15.88
C GLU A 132 -22.60 24.59 -14.36
N GLY A 133 -21.52 24.32 -13.62
CA GLY A 133 -21.36 24.75 -12.22
C GLY A 133 -21.81 23.79 -11.10
N GLY A 134 -21.47 22.49 -11.12
CA GLY A 134 -21.63 21.63 -9.92
C GLY A 134 -21.31 20.14 -10.11
N ASP A 135 -21.21 19.39 -9.00
CA ASP A 135 -21.08 17.91 -9.00
C ASP A 135 -22.35 17.28 -9.56
N ASP A 136 -22.24 16.62 -10.71
CA ASP A 136 -23.37 16.05 -11.45
C ASP A 136 -24.02 14.87 -10.71
N ARG A 137 -23.31 14.27 -9.74
CA ARG A 137 -23.88 13.27 -8.81
C ARG A 137 -25.03 13.83 -7.98
N LEU A 138 -25.04 15.14 -7.73
CA LEU A 138 -26.08 15.83 -6.97
C LEU A 138 -27.33 16.13 -7.81
N LYS A 139 -27.26 15.96 -9.15
CA LYS A 139 -28.34 16.33 -10.08
C LYS A 139 -29.17 15.11 -10.54
N SER A 140 -28.58 13.92 -10.61
CA SER A 140 -29.29 12.68 -10.96
C SER A 140 -28.67 11.47 -10.28
N HIS A 141 -29.50 10.70 -9.56
CA HIS A 141 -29.08 9.44 -8.98
C HIS A 141 -28.61 8.42 -10.04
N LYS A 142 -29.26 8.42 -11.22
CA LYS A 142 -28.89 7.52 -12.34
C LYS A 142 -27.50 7.88 -12.89
N LEU A 143 -27.18 9.17 -13.02
CA LEU A 143 -25.83 9.62 -13.41
C LEU A 143 -24.78 9.28 -12.35
N ALA A 144 -25.12 9.44 -11.06
CA ALA A 144 -24.21 9.08 -9.97
C ALA A 144 -23.88 7.57 -9.98
N GLU A 145 -24.88 6.72 -10.16
CA GLU A 145 -24.71 5.27 -10.30
C GLU A 145 -23.95 4.91 -11.58
N ALA A 146 -24.18 5.62 -12.69
CA ALA A 146 -23.46 5.41 -13.95
C ALA A 146 -21.97 5.74 -13.85
N VAL A 147 -21.61 6.83 -13.14
CA VAL A 147 -20.20 7.16 -12.87
C VAL A 147 -19.53 6.08 -12.04
N LYS A 148 -20.19 5.57 -11.00
CA LYS A 148 -19.65 4.51 -10.15
C LYS A 148 -19.44 3.21 -10.94
N LEU A 149 -20.46 2.79 -11.69
CA LEU A 149 -20.43 1.54 -12.44
C LEU A 149 -19.46 1.62 -13.63
N GLY A 150 -19.51 2.70 -14.41
CA GLY A 150 -18.67 2.88 -15.59
C GLY A 150 -17.17 3.04 -15.27
N ALA A 151 -16.83 3.50 -14.07
CA ALA A 151 -15.43 3.57 -13.62
C ALA A 151 -14.75 2.18 -13.55
N GLU A 152 -15.51 1.08 -13.41
CA GLU A 152 -14.95 -0.28 -13.36
C GLU A 152 -14.28 -0.68 -14.69
N GLY A 153 -14.87 -0.29 -15.82
CA GLY A 153 -14.39 -0.63 -17.18
C GLY A 153 -13.16 0.17 -17.61
N LEU A 154 -12.89 1.29 -16.93
CA LEU A 154 -11.93 2.30 -17.34
C LEU A 154 -10.54 1.72 -17.60
N SER A 155 -9.97 2.02 -18.76
CA SER A 155 -8.63 1.60 -19.16
C SER A 155 -7.71 2.81 -19.30
N VAL A 156 -6.54 2.73 -18.68
CA VAL A 156 -5.52 3.78 -18.74
C VAL A 156 -4.19 3.18 -19.17
N SER A 157 -3.59 3.76 -20.19
CA SER A 157 -2.24 3.44 -20.66
C SER A 157 -1.46 4.72 -20.95
N TRP A 158 -0.16 4.61 -21.17
CA TRP A 158 0.66 5.74 -21.59
C TRP A 158 1.76 5.30 -22.56
N GLU A 159 2.21 6.23 -23.39
CA GLU A 159 3.27 6.03 -24.37
C GLU A 159 4.05 7.32 -24.65
N GLY A 160 5.12 7.23 -25.44
CA GLY A 160 5.79 8.42 -25.99
C GLY A 160 6.45 9.33 -24.95
N LEU A 161 7.03 8.76 -23.88
CA LEU A 161 7.83 9.51 -22.90
C LEU A 161 9.00 10.20 -23.60
N ARG A 162 9.05 11.52 -23.48
CA ARG A 162 9.96 12.40 -24.22
C ARG A 162 10.41 13.58 -23.36
N ARG A 163 11.59 14.10 -23.66
CA ARG A 163 12.12 15.33 -23.07
C ARG A 163 12.27 16.40 -24.16
N THR A 164 11.69 17.57 -23.95
CA THR A 164 11.83 18.69 -24.89
C THR A 164 13.23 19.29 -24.81
N PRO A 165 13.66 20.07 -25.83
CA PRO A 165 14.92 20.82 -25.77
C PRO A 165 15.00 21.79 -24.57
N SER A 166 13.87 22.28 -24.08
CA SER A 166 13.77 23.11 -22.87
C SER A 166 13.85 22.31 -21.56
N GLY A 167 14.03 20.99 -21.63
CA GLY A 167 14.14 20.11 -20.48
C GLY A 167 12.82 19.65 -19.86
N LEU A 168 11.67 20.08 -20.41
CA LEU A 168 10.34 19.64 -19.94
C LEU A 168 10.11 18.18 -20.32
N VAL A 169 9.69 17.37 -19.35
CA VAL A 169 9.34 15.96 -19.60
C VAL A 169 7.86 15.86 -19.91
N ALA A 170 7.52 15.10 -20.95
CA ALA A 170 6.17 14.88 -21.38
C ALA A 170 5.93 13.40 -21.75
N ALA A 171 4.69 12.96 -21.65
CA ALA A 171 4.23 11.66 -22.15
C ALA A 171 2.80 11.78 -22.68
N ASP A 172 2.38 10.82 -23.50
CA ASP A 172 1.01 10.73 -23.96
C ASP A 172 0.26 9.74 -23.08
N LEU A 173 -0.76 10.19 -22.35
CA LEU A 173 -1.62 9.35 -21.52
C LEU A 173 -2.94 9.09 -22.25
N ILE A 174 -3.35 7.84 -22.36
CA ILE A 174 -4.58 7.43 -23.04
C ILE A 174 -5.57 6.95 -21.99
N ILE A 175 -6.73 7.59 -21.92
CA ILE A 175 -7.87 7.13 -21.11
C ILE A 175 -8.95 6.67 -22.07
N SER A 176 -9.47 5.48 -21.85
CA SER A 176 -10.50 4.88 -22.69
C SER A 176 -11.54 4.13 -21.89
N GLU A 177 -12.76 4.13 -22.39
CA GLU A 177 -13.89 3.39 -21.84
C GLU A 177 -15.02 3.30 -22.88
N GLY A 178 -15.72 2.15 -22.93
CA GLY A 178 -16.91 1.98 -23.78
C GLY A 178 -16.66 2.15 -25.28
N GLY A 179 -15.43 1.97 -25.76
CA GLY A 179 -15.04 2.22 -27.16
C GLY A 179 -14.73 3.68 -27.48
N ALA A 180 -14.76 4.60 -26.51
CA ALA A 180 -14.25 5.95 -26.61
C ALA A 180 -12.84 6.02 -26.02
N ALA A 181 -11.92 6.75 -26.68
CA ALA A 181 -10.56 6.95 -26.20
C ALA A 181 -10.08 8.37 -26.46
N VAL A 182 -9.39 8.96 -25.48
CA VAL A 182 -8.77 10.29 -25.59
C VAL A 182 -7.30 10.21 -25.16
N LYS A 183 -6.43 10.84 -25.96
CA LYS A 183 -5.01 10.99 -25.70
C LYS A 183 -4.72 12.37 -25.13
N TYR A 184 -4.25 12.42 -23.89
CA TYR A 184 -3.88 13.62 -23.13
C TYR A 184 -2.37 13.78 -23.16
N ASN A 185 -1.89 15.02 -23.11
CA ASN A 185 -0.48 15.30 -22.84
C ASN A 185 -0.29 15.34 -21.32
N ALA A 186 0.54 14.46 -20.80
CA ALA A 186 1.03 14.50 -19.43
C ALA A 186 2.33 15.30 -19.39
N TYR A 187 2.39 16.36 -18.59
CA TYR A 187 3.59 17.16 -18.40
C TYR A 187 4.08 17.04 -16.95
N LEU A 188 5.40 16.86 -16.80
CA LEU A 188 6.07 16.96 -15.50
C LEU A 188 6.70 18.36 -15.42
N HIS A 189 5.97 19.30 -14.83
CA HIS A 189 6.43 20.67 -14.63
C HIS A 189 7.37 20.78 -13.44
N GLU A 190 7.86 21.97 -13.12
CA GLU A 190 8.77 22.17 -11.98
C GLU A 190 8.11 21.87 -10.62
N HIS A 191 6.80 22.13 -10.50
CA HIS A 191 6.06 22.03 -9.24
C HIS A 191 4.95 20.98 -9.25
N ASP A 192 4.44 20.59 -10.41
CA ASP A 192 3.31 19.68 -10.53
C ASP A 192 3.37 18.79 -11.78
N VAL A 193 2.58 17.73 -11.74
CA VAL A 193 2.15 16.93 -12.89
C VAL A 193 0.81 17.45 -13.38
N SER A 194 0.70 17.73 -14.67
CA SER A 194 -0.54 18.16 -15.32
C SER A 194 -0.94 17.20 -16.44
N LEU A 195 -2.25 17.02 -16.62
CA LEU A 195 -2.85 16.39 -17.79
C LEU A 195 -3.63 17.44 -18.58
N GLU A 196 -3.29 17.56 -19.87
CA GLU A 196 -3.86 18.57 -20.75
C GLU A 196 -4.43 17.96 -22.03
N PHE A 197 -5.58 18.48 -22.44
CA PHE A 197 -6.17 18.22 -23.76
C PHE A 197 -6.68 19.52 -24.37
N HIS A 198 -6.33 19.78 -25.63
CA HIS A 198 -6.69 21.00 -26.37
C HIS A 198 -7.30 20.62 -27.73
N SER A 199 -8.37 21.30 -28.14
CA SER A 199 -8.98 21.11 -29.47
C SER A 199 -9.87 22.28 -29.87
N THR A 200 -10.00 22.50 -31.18
CA THR A 200 -11.02 23.36 -31.79
C THR A 200 -12.40 22.68 -31.88
N ASN A 201 -12.51 21.40 -31.50
CA ASN A 201 -13.78 20.70 -31.39
C ASN A 201 -14.24 20.65 -29.94
N ARG A 202 -15.17 21.55 -29.56
CA ARG A 202 -15.75 21.60 -28.21
C ARG A 202 -16.28 20.24 -27.74
N SER A 203 -16.99 19.50 -28.59
CA SER A 203 -17.55 18.19 -28.22
C SER A 203 -16.47 17.16 -27.88
N ARG A 204 -15.30 17.24 -28.54
CA ARG A 204 -14.15 16.37 -28.22
C ARG A 204 -13.54 16.72 -26.87
N VAL A 205 -13.47 18.01 -26.53
CA VAL A 205 -12.97 18.48 -25.22
C VAL A 205 -13.95 18.13 -24.09
N GLU A 206 -15.26 18.20 -24.35
CA GLU A 206 -16.29 17.75 -23.41
C GLU A 206 -16.19 16.24 -23.13
N LEU A 207 -15.95 15.42 -24.16
CA LEU A 207 -15.67 13.98 -23.98
C LEU A 207 -14.41 13.78 -23.13
N ALA A 208 -13.34 14.54 -23.39
CA ALA A 208 -12.11 14.48 -22.60
C ALA A 208 -12.35 14.84 -21.11
N ALA A 209 -13.19 15.86 -20.84
CA ALA A 209 -13.58 16.19 -19.46
C ALA A 209 -14.39 15.07 -18.81
N ARG A 210 -15.33 14.46 -19.54
CA ARG A 210 -16.17 13.37 -19.03
C ARG A 210 -15.34 12.12 -18.72
N LEU A 211 -14.37 11.75 -19.54
CA LEU A 211 -13.47 10.63 -19.23
C LEU A 211 -12.64 10.88 -17.97
N LEU A 212 -12.16 12.11 -17.75
CA LEU A 212 -11.49 12.48 -16.50
C LEU A 212 -12.44 12.41 -15.29
N LYS A 213 -13.68 12.88 -15.43
CA LYS A 213 -14.71 12.76 -14.38
C LYS A 213 -15.04 11.30 -14.07
N LEU A 214 -15.11 10.44 -15.09
CA LEU A 214 -15.30 8.99 -14.91
C LEU A 214 -14.10 8.37 -14.17
N ALA A 215 -12.89 8.86 -14.44
CA ALA A 215 -11.69 8.54 -13.68
C ALA A 215 -11.61 9.25 -12.32
N GLY A 216 -12.69 9.85 -11.81
CA GLY A 216 -12.74 10.48 -10.49
C GLY A 216 -12.04 11.85 -10.40
N VAL A 217 -11.66 12.46 -11.52
CA VAL A 217 -10.97 13.75 -11.57
C VAL A 217 -11.95 14.86 -11.92
N THR A 218 -12.01 15.90 -11.07
CA THR A 218 -12.82 17.09 -11.34
C THR A 218 -12.21 17.92 -12.46
N ALA A 219 -12.74 17.77 -13.66
CA ALA A 219 -12.27 18.44 -14.88
C ALA A 219 -13.34 19.35 -15.49
N GLU A 220 -12.95 20.56 -15.85
CA GLU A 220 -13.82 21.58 -16.45
C GLU A 220 -13.31 21.97 -17.84
N VAL A 221 -14.25 22.23 -18.75
CA VAL A 221 -13.95 22.72 -20.10
C VAL A 221 -13.79 24.22 -20.04
N THR A 222 -12.66 24.74 -20.51
CA THR A 222 -12.38 26.18 -20.54
C THR A 222 -12.11 26.64 -21.96
N LYS A 223 -12.67 27.79 -22.38
CA LYS A 223 -12.33 28.43 -23.66
C LYS A 223 -11.00 29.18 -23.53
N VAL A 224 -10.11 29.03 -24.50
CA VAL A 224 -8.78 29.65 -24.50
C VAL A 224 -8.85 31.07 -25.06
N GLY A 225 -8.99 32.06 -24.18
CA GLY A 225 -8.99 33.48 -24.55
C GLY A 225 -10.05 33.83 -25.61
N GLY A 226 -9.68 34.67 -26.58
CA GLY A 226 -10.56 35.07 -27.69
C GLY A 226 -10.53 34.15 -28.92
N ARG A 227 -9.88 32.98 -28.83
CA ARG A 227 -9.77 32.02 -29.95
C ARG A 227 -10.87 30.95 -29.83
N ASP A 228 -11.26 30.34 -30.96
CA ASP A 228 -12.19 29.20 -30.98
C ASP A 228 -11.46 27.89 -30.66
N GLU A 229 -10.83 27.86 -29.49
CA GLU A 229 -10.09 26.73 -28.95
C GLU A 229 -10.55 26.45 -27.52
N TRP A 230 -10.74 25.18 -27.20
CA TRP A 230 -11.18 24.70 -25.89
C TRP A 230 -10.13 23.79 -25.30
N ARG A 231 -10.02 23.80 -23.97
CA ARG A 231 -9.08 22.95 -23.23
C ARG A 231 -9.68 22.36 -21.96
N VAL A 232 -9.07 21.28 -21.51
CA VAL A 232 -9.25 20.70 -20.19
C VAL A 232 -7.87 20.51 -19.57
N ILE A 233 -7.72 20.97 -18.33
CA ILE A 233 -6.48 20.84 -17.56
C ILE A 233 -6.82 20.24 -16.19
N ALA A 234 -6.09 19.20 -15.81
CA ALA A 234 -6.12 18.61 -14.47
C ALA A 234 -4.70 18.60 -13.88
N THR A 235 -4.51 19.25 -12.74
CA THR A 235 -3.23 19.32 -12.01
C THR A 235 -3.16 18.26 -10.93
N THR A 236 -1.96 18.05 -10.36
CA THR A 236 -1.65 16.92 -9.47
C THR A 236 -2.64 16.71 -8.35
N ASP A 237 -3.12 17.78 -7.69
CA ASP A 237 -4.05 17.64 -6.56
C ASP A 237 -5.41 17.08 -7.02
N LYS A 238 -5.88 17.46 -8.21
CA LYS A 238 -7.09 16.89 -8.83
C LYS A 238 -6.85 15.46 -9.31
N LEU A 239 -5.67 15.18 -9.85
CA LEU A 239 -5.27 13.85 -10.33
C LEU A 239 -5.12 12.84 -9.19
N ALA A 240 -4.67 13.28 -8.01
CA ALA A 240 -4.53 12.46 -6.81
C ALA A 240 -5.88 11.99 -6.24
N ALA A 241 -6.98 12.71 -6.52
CA ALA A 241 -8.34 12.28 -6.22
C ALA A 241 -8.87 11.21 -7.20
N GLY A 242 -8.15 10.98 -8.31
CA GLY A 242 -8.56 10.09 -9.38
C GLY A 242 -8.46 8.60 -9.05
N HIS A 243 -9.04 7.80 -9.95
CA HIS A 243 -9.08 6.35 -9.91
C HIS A 243 -7.68 5.74 -9.93
N GLU A 244 -7.49 4.61 -9.25
CA GLU A 244 -6.18 3.95 -9.06
C GLU A 244 -5.43 3.71 -10.38
N LYS A 245 -6.14 3.25 -11.44
CA LYS A 245 -5.56 3.01 -12.77
C LYS A 245 -4.92 4.28 -13.37
N LEU A 246 -5.57 5.44 -13.20
CA LEU A 246 -5.05 6.72 -13.67
C LEU A 246 -3.80 7.14 -12.90
N ARG A 247 -3.89 7.03 -11.57
CA ARG A 247 -2.81 7.35 -10.66
C ARG A 247 -1.56 6.51 -10.90
N LYS A 248 -1.72 5.19 -11.04
CA LYS A 248 -0.61 4.26 -11.35
C LYS A 248 0.06 4.58 -12.69
N ALA A 249 -0.72 4.90 -13.71
CA ALA A 249 -0.16 5.28 -15.01
C ALA A 249 0.68 6.57 -14.91
N LEU A 250 0.20 7.58 -14.17
CA LEU A 250 0.95 8.82 -13.93
C LEU A 250 2.20 8.60 -13.07
N ALA A 251 2.08 7.79 -12.01
CA ALA A 251 3.20 7.42 -11.15
C ALA A 251 4.30 6.67 -11.94
N GLU A 252 3.90 5.78 -12.85
CA GLU A 252 4.84 5.09 -13.74
C GLU A 252 5.56 6.06 -14.69
N ILE A 253 4.86 7.06 -15.26
CA ILE A 253 5.49 8.11 -16.07
C ILE A 253 6.56 8.86 -15.24
N VAL A 254 6.24 9.24 -14.00
CA VAL A 254 7.18 9.92 -13.08
C VAL A 254 8.38 9.01 -12.77
N ARG A 255 8.13 7.73 -12.45
CA ARG A 255 9.18 6.74 -12.17
C ARG A 255 10.15 6.58 -13.34
N ARG A 256 9.62 6.42 -14.56
CA ARG A 256 10.45 6.33 -15.78
C ARG A 256 11.24 7.61 -16.05
N ALA A 257 10.66 8.78 -15.77
CA ALA A 257 11.38 10.05 -15.91
C ALA A 257 12.53 10.17 -14.90
N MET A 258 12.35 9.66 -13.68
CA MET A 258 13.37 9.58 -12.63
C MET A 258 14.49 8.60 -12.99
N GLU A 259 14.16 7.38 -13.46
CA GLU A 259 15.14 6.38 -13.93
C GLU A 259 16.06 6.94 -15.01
N ASN A 260 15.51 7.78 -15.91
CA ASN A 260 16.26 8.46 -16.96
C ASN A 260 17.03 9.71 -16.48
N ARG A 261 16.95 10.06 -15.19
CA ARG A 261 17.53 11.27 -14.58
C ARG A 261 17.07 12.56 -15.25
N TRP A 262 15.84 12.59 -15.76
CA TRP A 262 15.27 13.77 -16.41
C TRP A 262 14.56 14.70 -15.43
N VAL A 263 14.19 14.16 -14.27
CA VAL A 263 13.58 14.86 -13.14
C VAL A 263 14.47 14.66 -11.92
N ASP A 264 14.54 15.68 -11.08
CA ASP A 264 15.20 15.63 -9.79
C ASP A 264 14.53 14.61 -8.85
N ALA A 265 15.31 13.84 -8.10
CA ALA A 265 14.80 12.74 -7.29
C ALA A 265 13.80 13.23 -6.23
N ASP A 266 14.11 14.33 -5.54
CA ASP A 266 13.25 14.89 -4.49
C ASP A 266 11.93 15.43 -5.05
N ARG A 267 11.94 15.94 -6.29
CA ARG A 267 10.72 16.37 -6.99
C ARG A 267 9.88 15.18 -7.45
N ALA A 268 10.51 14.19 -8.06
CA ALA A 268 9.85 12.99 -8.54
C ALA A 268 9.20 12.23 -7.39
N GLU A 269 9.90 12.09 -6.25
CA GLU A 269 9.38 11.43 -5.05
C GLU A 269 8.11 12.12 -4.53
N ARG A 270 8.09 13.47 -4.44
CA ARG A 270 6.89 14.19 -3.98
C ARG A 270 5.66 14.00 -4.87
N TRP A 271 5.82 13.92 -6.19
CA TRP A 271 4.70 13.66 -7.09
C TRP A 271 4.30 12.19 -7.07
N PHE A 272 5.28 11.30 -7.00
CA PHE A 272 5.07 9.86 -6.89
C PHE A 272 4.27 9.53 -5.63
N GLU A 273 4.62 10.11 -4.48
CA GLU A 273 3.89 10.01 -3.21
C GLU A 273 2.42 10.45 -3.38
N LYS A 274 2.17 11.65 -3.93
CA LYS A 274 0.79 12.14 -4.16
C LYS A 274 -0.02 11.25 -5.11
N LEU A 275 0.62 10.64 -6.10
CA LEU A 275 -0.04 9.84 -7.13
C LEU A 275 -0.24 8.38 -6.69
N GLU A 276 0.75 7.69 -6.14
CA GLU A 276 0.56 6.33 -5.62
C GLU A 276 -0.47 6.29 -4.48
N GLU A 277 -0.32 7.18 -3.48
CA GLU A 277 -1.13 7.16 -2.27
C GLU A 277 -2.59 7.56 -2.55
N GLY A 278 -2.76 8.60 -3.37
CA GLY A 278 -4.00 9.36 -3.55
C GLY A 278 -4.79 9.66 -2.26
N LEU A 279 -5.99 10.19 -2.39
CA LEU A 279 -6.84 10.54 -1.24
C LEU A 279 -7.32 9.31 -0.42
N THR A 280 -7.11 8.10 -0.95
CA THR A 280 -7.38 6.83 -0.26
C THR A 280 -6.39 5.74 -0.67
N LEU A 281 -5.58 5.41 0.32
CA LEU A 281 -4.63 4.32 0.54
C LEU A 281 -4.93 2.96 -0.15
N ARG A 282 -3.95 2.49 -0.91
CA ARG A 282 -3.37 1.13 -0.84
C ARG A 282 -1.85 1.31 -1.05
N GLU A 283 -0.98 1.23 -0.05
CA GLU A 283 -1.08 0.76 1.34
C GLU A 283 -0.93 1.89 2.36
N GLY A 284 -1.64 1.76 3.49
CA GLY A 284 -1.93 2.77 4.51
C GLY A 284 -0.80 3.59 5.14
N TRP A 285 0.47 3.32 4.85
CA TRP A 285 1.57 3.60 5.77
C TRP A 285 2.17 5.01 5.59
N PRO A 286 2.35 5.80 6.66
CA PRO A 286 2.93 7.14 6.57
C PRO A 286 4.44 7.10 6.36
N LYS A 287 5.04 8.14 5.76
CA LYS A 287 6.50 8.25 5.63
C LYS A 287 7.17 8.32 7.01
N TYR A 288 7.97 7.31 7.30
CA TYR A 288 8.89 7.32 8.44
C TYR A 288 10.21 7.97 8.03
N TYR A 289 10.68 8.93 8.81
CA TYR A 289 12.08 9.30 8.82
C TYR A 289 12.90 8.12 9.35
N VAL A 290 13.96 7.76 8.64
CA VAL A 290 14.93 6.74 9.06
C VAL A 290 16.32 7.34 8.89
N GLY A 291 17.08 7.43 9.97
CA GLY A 291 18.41 8.05 9.96
C GLY A 291 19.23 7.69 11.19
N LEU A 292 20.41 8.29 11.32
CA LEU A 292 21.23 8.19 12.52
C LEU A 292 21.04 9.44 13.38
N SER A 293 20.76 9.23 14.66
CA SER A 293 20.85 10.29 15.67
C SER A 293 22.28 10.81 15.79
N SER A 294 22.46 11.98 16.42
CA SER A 294 23.78 12.55 16.72
C SER A 294 24.69 11.63 17.57
N SER A 295 24.09 10.66 18.27
CA SER A 295 24.81 9.62 19.03
C SER A 295 25.15 8.37 18.22
N GLY A 296 24.79 8.34 16.93
CA GLY A 296 24.99 7.24 16.01
C GLY A 296 23.96 6.11 16.13
N GLY A 297 22.93 6.21 16.97
CA GLY A 297 21.82 5.24 17.05
C GLY A 297 20.81 5.41 15.90
N LEU A 298 20.19 4.31 15.45
CA LEU A 298 19.12 4.37 14.45
C LEU A 298 17.90 5.11 15.02
N GLU A 299 17.46 6.14 14.33
CA GLU A 299 16.23 6.89 14.62
C GLU A 299 15.19 6.57 13.56
N VAL A 300 14.04 6.06 13.98
CA VAL A 300 12.89 5.78 13.13
C VAL A 300 11.70 6.54 13.68
N ARG A 301 11.14 7.48 12.92
CA ARG A 301 10.14 8.40 13.44
C ARG A 301 9.13 8.85 12.38
N PHE A 302 7.86 8.82 12.74
CA PHE A 302 6.80 9.51 12.00
C PHE A 302 6.51 10.85 12.66
N SER A 303 6.31 11.91 11.87
CA SER A 303 5.97 13.25 12.36
C SER A 303 4.80 13.85 11.58
N SER A 304 3.92 14.54 12.29
CA SER A 304 2.78 15.23 11.69
C SER A 304 2.33 16.40 12.55
N THR A 305 1.84 17.47 11.93
CA THR A 305 1.12 18.55 12.62
C THR A 305 -0.34 18.19 12.86
N ASN A 306 -0.86 17.14 12.21
CA ASN A 306 -2.24 16.69 12.38
C ASN A 306 -2.35 15.67 13.54
N PRO A 307 -3.08 15.96 14.63
CA PRO A 307 -3.25 15.04 15.75
C PRO A 307 -3.91 13.71 15.32
N ASP A 308 -4.85 13.73 14.37
CA ASP A 308 -5.54 12.54 13.90
C ASP A 308 -4.58 11.57 13.18
N SER A 309 -3.57 12.11 12.49
CA SER A 309 -2.54 11.30 11.85
C SER A 309 -1.66 10.60 12.88
N ILE A 310 -1.31 11.28 13.97
CA ILE A 310 -0.52 10.71 15.07
C ILE A 310 -1.31 9.61 15.79
N GLN A 311 -2.59 9.84 16.06
CA GLN A 311 -3.48 8.83 16.67
C GLN A 311 -3.65 7.61 15.77
N ARG A 312 -3.85 7.83 14.46
CA ARG A 312 -4.00 6.72 13.50
C ARG A 312 -2.76 5.84 13.43
N GLU A 313 -1.58 6.45 13.40
CA GLU A 313 -0.34 5.66 13.36
C GLU A 313 -0.08 4.94 14.68
N THR A 314 -0.40 5.59 15.81
CA THR A 314 -0.35 4.97 17.13
C THR A 314 -1.22 3.71 17.19
N GLN A 315 -2.48 3.81 16.73
CA GLN A 315 -3.40 2.68 16.70
C GLN A 315 -2.89 1.57 15.79
N ARG A 316 -2.36 1.92 14.61
CA ARG A 316 -1.80 0.92 13.68
C ARG A 316 -0.66 0.10 14.29
N LEU A 317 0.25 0.77 15.01
CA LEU A 317 1.33 0.06 15.70
C LEU A 317 0.79 -0.85 16.80
N MET A 318 -0.26 -0.42 17.52
CA MET A 318 -0.95 -1.28 18.50
C MET A 318 -1.64 -2.48 17.86
N ASP A 319 -2.32 -2.29 16.73
CA ASP A 319 -3.00 -3.36 15.99
C ASP A 319 -1.99 -4.39 15.42
N MET A 320 -0.79 -3.94 15.08
CA MET A 320 0.35 -4.80 14.74
C MET A 320 0.95 -5.52 15.97
N GLY A 321 0.50 -5.19 17.19
CA GLY A 321 0.94 -5.76 18.46
C GLY A 321 2.20 -5.13 19.05
N LEU A 322 2.54 -3.90 18.64
CA LEU A 322 3.49 -3.07 19.37
C LEU A 322 2.82 -2.38 20.56
N GLU A 323 3.60 -2.03 21.59
CA GLU A 323 3.09 -1.45 22.82
C GLU A 323 3.73 -0.06 23.01
N GLU A 324 2.89 0.95 23.24
CA GLU A 324 3.37 2.29 23.55
C GLU A 324 4.16 2.28 24.87
N GLY A 325 5.28 3.01 24.89
CA GLY A 325 6.22 3.06 26.02
C GLY A 325 7.22 1.90 26.06
N ARG A 326 7.01 0.81 25.30
CA ARG A 326 7.97 -0.32 25.18
C ARG A 326 8.57 -0.42 23.79
N HIS A 327 7.74 -0.35 22.76
CA HIS A 327 8.13 -0.51 21.36
C HIS A 327 8.20 0.83 20.63
N PHE A 328 7.35 1.80 21.01
CA PHE A 328 7.36 3.14 20.44
C PHE A 328 6.94 4.17 21.47
N THR A 329 7.19 5.46 21.21
CA THR A 329 6.73 6.57 22.04
C THR A 329 5.93 7.56 21.21
N VAL A 330 4.93 8.18 21.83
CA VAL A 330 4.05 9.14 21.16
C VAL A 330 4.18 10.50 21.82
N LYS A 331 4.20 11.55 21.01
CA LYS A 331 3.95 12.93 21.45
C LYS A 331 2.91 13.55 20.55
N MET A 332 1.84 14.05 21.16
CA MET A 332 0.79 14.78 20.43
C MET A 332 1.31 16.14 19.93
N PRO A 333 0.83 16.61 18.76
CA PRO A 333 1.12 17.97 18.31
C PRO A 333 0.48 19.00 19.24
N GLU A 334 1.20 20.09 19.47
CA GLU A 334 0.72 21.30 20.17
C GLU A 334 0.68 22.45 19.13
N GLU A 335 -0.02 23.56 19.39
CA GLU A 335 -0.14 24.66 18.42
C GLU A 335 1.22 25.05 17.80
N GLY A 336 1.34 24.89 16.48
CA GLY A 336 2.55 25.20 15.72
C GLY A 336 3.72 24.22 15.89
N ARG A 337 3.54 23.09 16.59
CA ARG A 337 4.57 22.06 16.83
C ARG A 337 4.16 20.71 16.26
N PHE A 338 5.13 20.01 15.68
CA PHE A 338 4.93 18.63 15.22
C PHE A 338 4.72 17.68 16.39
N GLY A 339 3.69 16.84 16.27
CA GLY A 339 3.58 15.59 16.99
C GLY A 339 4.45 14.53 16.34
N TYR A 340 4.71 13.45 17.06
CA TYR A 340 5.53 12.36 16.57
C TYR A 340 5.24 11.01 17.20
N VAL A 341 5.50 9.97 16.42
CA VAL A 341 5.57 8.58 16.86
C VAL A 341 7.00 8.09 16.60
N SER A 342 7.77 7.86 17.65
CA SER A 342 9.15 7.39 17.56
C SER A 342 9.23 5.90 17.83
N ILE A 343 9.73 5.13 16.88
CA ILE A 343 9.93 3.69 17.02
C ILE A 343 11.25 3.46 17.73
N LEU A 344 11.21 2.71 18.84
CA LEU A 344 12.39 2.37 19.61
C LEU A 344 13.15 1.22 18.92
N ARG A 345 14.45 1.07 19.19
CA ARG A 345 15.26 -0.05 18.69
C ARG A 345 14.59 -1.40 19.00
N GLU A 346 14.17 -1.58 20.25
CA GLU A 346 13.43 -2.76 20.70
C GLU A 346 12.10 -2.94 19.95
N GLY A 347 11.41 -1.87 19.56
CA GLY A 347 10.20 -1.93 18.75
C GLY A 347 10.43 -2.44 17.33
N LEU A 348 11.48 -1.95 16.64
CA LEU A 348 11.83 -2.45 15.32
C LEU A 348 12.30 -3.91 15.37
N ALA A 349 13.09 -4.28 16.37
CA ALA A 349 13.49 -5.67 16.58
C ALA A 349 12.30 -6.59 16.86
N TYR A 350 11.32 -6.13 17.65
CA TYR A 350 10.12 -6.91 17.94
C TYR A 350 9.19 -7.01 16.74
N ALA A 351 9.02 -5.94 15.94
CA ALA A 351 8.32 -6.01 14.65
C ALA A 351 8.98 -7.04 13.71
N ALA A 352 10.32 -7.06 13.64
CA ALA A 352 11.06 -8.06 12.88
C ALA A 352 10.84 -9.49 13.40
N TRP A 353 10.77 -9.68 14.72
CA TRP A 353 10.41 -10.97 15.32
C TRP A 353 8.98 -11.40 14.94
N LEU A 354 8.00 -10.49 15.08
CA LEU A 354 6.60 -10.73 14.72
C LEU A 354 6.43 -11.13 13.25
N SER A 355 7.23 -10.55 12.35
CA SER A 355 7.21 -10.86 10.92
C SER A 355 7.57 -12.32 10.58
N VAL A 356 8.20 -13.05 11.50
CA VAL A 356 8.59 -14.45 11.31
C VAL A 356 7.81 -15.37 12.23
N HIS A 357 7.72 -15.01 13.51
CA HIS A 357 7.31 -15.91 14.58
C HIS A 357 5.91 -15.67 15.11
N SER A 358 5.21 -14.60 14.69
CA SER A 358 3.82 -14.42 15.11
C SER A 358 2.94 -15.56 14.59
N LYS A 359 2.08 -16.06 15.48
CA LYS A 359 1.07 -17.07 15.17
C LYS A 359 -0.14 -16.46 14.46
N ASP A 360 -0.34 -15.15 14.63
CA ASP A 360 -1.37 -14.40 13.92
C ASP A 360 -0.85 -14.01 12.53
N LYS A 361 -1.56 -14.45 11.49
CA LYS A 361 -1.17 -14.24 10.10
C LYS A 361 -1.22 -12.76 9.73
N ASP A 362 -2.25 -12.04 10.15
CA ASP A 362 -2.45 -10.64 9.78
C ASP A 362 -1.40 -9.78 10.47
N GLN A 363 -1.12 -10.07 11.74
CA GLN A 363 -0.04 -9.43 12.49
C GLN A 363 1.33 -9.67 11.84
N ARG A 364 1.59 -10.91 11.42
CA ARG A 364 2.86 -11.29 10.76
C ARG A 364 3.05 -10.57 9.44
N GLU A 365 2.01 -10.49 8.61
CA GLU A 365 2.05 -9.80 7.32
C GLU A 365 2.23 -8.29 7.51
N LEU A 366 1.48 -7.67 8.43
CA LEU A 366 1.63 -6.24 8.75
C LEU A 366 3.04 -5.91 9.25
N ALA A 367 3.59 -6.73 10.14
CA ALA A 367 4.93 -6.55 10.66
C ALA A 367 6.02 -6.74 9.57
N ALA A 368 5.82 -7.69 8.65
CA ALA A 368 6.72 -7.89 7.52
C ALA A 368 6.76 -6.66 6.60
N VAL A 369 5.59 -6.14 6.22
CA VAL A 369 5.46 -4.93 5.37
C VAL A 369 6.09 -3.72 6.06
N PHE A 370 5.83 -3.53 7.36
CA PHE A 370 6.43 -2.44 8.13
C PHE A 370 7.96 -2.51 8.12
N VAL A 371 8.53 -3.69 8.39
CA VAL A 371 9.99 -3.90 8.43
C VAL A 371 10.63 -3.68 7.06
N GLU A 372 10.03 -4.22 6.00
CA GLU A 372 10.51 -4.02 4.62
C GLU A 372 10.58 -2.53 4.28
N ARG A 373 9.56 -1.76 4.64
CA ARG A 373 9.51 -0.33 4.40
C ARG A 373 10.58 0.45 5.18
N ILE A 374 10.84 0.09 6.45
CA ILE A 374 11.91 0.71 7.22
C ILE A 374 13.29 0.40 6.61
N LEU A 375 13.51 -0.84 6.14
CA LEU A 375 14.76 -1.22 5.47
C LEU A 375 14.95 -0.46 4.15
N GLN A 376 13.89 -0.33 3.34
CA GLN A 376 13.91 0.48 2.13
C GLN A 376 14.29 1.93 2.44
N ARG A 377 13.66 2.54 3.45
CA ARG A 377 14.00 3.91 3.89
C ARG A 377 15.42 4.02 4.43
N ALA A 378 15.92 2.99 5.12
CA ALA A 378 17.30 2.95 5.60
C ALA A 378 18.31 2.89 4.44
N GLU A 379 17.98 2.16 3.37
CA GLU A 379 18.77 2.12 2.14
C GLU A 379 18.82 3.49 1.44
N GLU A 380 17.68 4.18 1.35
CA GLU A 380 17.59 5.55 0.83
C GLU A 380 18.43 6.54 1.66
N ALA A 381 18.47 6.37 2.98
CA ALA A 381 19.19 7.26 3.90
C ALA A 381 20.72 7.02 3.91
N GLY A 382 21.21 5.92 3.33
CA GLY A 382 22.62 5.64 3.14
C GLY A 382 23.12 4.36 3.82
N ASP A 383 24.29 3.89 3.39
CA ASP A 383 24.83 2.57 3.75
C ASP A 383 24.98 2.33 5.26
N ASP A 384 25.38 3.34 6.01
CA ASP A 384 25.55 3.20 7.47
C ASP A 384 24.21 3.08 8.19
N VAL A 385 23.16 3.75 7.69
CA VAL A 385 21.79 3.64 8.21
C VAL A 385 21.24 2.26 7.88
N ARG A 386 21.39 1.81 6.62
CA ARG A 386 20.99 0.48 6.16
C ARG A 386 21.59 -0.63 7.01
N LYS A 387 22.92 -0.64 7.17
CA LYS A 387 23.61 -1.67 7.98
C LYS A 387 23.07 -1.74 9.40
N LYS A 388 22.76 -0.60 10.01
CA LYS A 388 22.25 -0.54 11.38
C LYS A 388 20.80 -1.01 11.48
N ALA A 389 19.97 -0.69 10.50
CA ALA A 389 18.61 -1.20 10.42
C ALA A 389 18.59 -2.72 10.17
N GLU A 390 19.42 -3.21 9.25
CA GLU A 390 19.57 -4.64 8.97
C GLU A 390 20.06 -5.42 10.20
N GLU A 391 21.00 -4.87 10.96
CA GLU A 391 21.47 -5.48 12.21
C GLU A 391 20.32 -5.66 13.21
N ILE A 392 19.54 -4.61 13.46
CA ILE A 392 18.38 -4.64 14.37
C ILE A 392 17.32 -5.64 13.89
N VAL A 393 17.03 -5.64 12.58
CA VAL A 393 16.03 -6.54 11.99
C VAL A 393 16.51 -7.99 12.07
N LYS A 394 17.78 -8.25 11.79
CA LYS A 394 18.38 -9.59 11.89
C LYS A 394 18.34 -10.10 13.33
N GLU A 395 18.74 -9.28 14.29
CA GLU A 395 18.64 -9.60 15.72
C GLU A 395 17.21 -9.95 16.13
N GLY A 396 16.22 -9.19 15.65
CA GLY A 396 14.80 -9.45 15.89
C GLY A 396 14.36 -10.81 15.33
N LYS A 397 14.70 -11.11 14.07
CA LYS A 397 14.34 -12.37 13.40
C LYS A 397 15.00 -13.60 14.04
N GLU A 398 16.24 -13.46 14.52
CA GLU A 398 17.01 -14.54 15.16
C GLU A 398 16.64 -14.76 16.64
N ARG A 399 15.84 -13.89 17.26
CA ARG A 399 15.44 -14.03 18.65
C ARG A 399 14.64 -15.32 18.87
N ALA A 400 15.01 -16.06 19.92
CA ALA A 400 14.43 -17.36 20.29
C ALA A 400 14.41 -18.40 19.15
N SER A 401 15.34 -18.29 18.18
CA SER A 401 15.44 -19.22 17.05
C SER A 401 16.22 -20.51 17.36
N LEU A 402 16.94 -20.56 18.50
CA LEU A 402 17.79 -21.67 18.90
C LEU A 402 17.36 -22.25 20.26
N GLU A 403 17.74 -23.51 20.51
CA GLU A 403 17.65 -24.15 21.82
C GLU A 403 19.06 -24.47 22.34
N LEU A 404 19.27 -24.31 23.65
CA LEU A 404 20.52 -24.70 24.33
C LEU A 404 20.57 -26.19 24.69
N LYS A 405 19.48 -26.93 24.48
CA LYS A 405 19.43 -28.37 24.74
C LYS A 405 20.39 -29.11 23.81
N GLY A 406 21.39 -29.78 24.39
CA GLY A 406 22.38 -30.54 23.61
C GLY A 406 23.39 -29.65 22.87
N PHE A 407 23.53 -28.38 23.26
CA PHE A 407 24.49 -27.48 22.65
C PHE A 407 25.93 -27.95 22.89
N GLU A 408 26.67 -28.15 21.80
CA GLU A 408 28.10 -28.40 21.79
C GLU A 408 28.76 -27.58 20.67
N LYS A 409 29.82 -26.82 21.00
CA LYS A 409 30.53 -26.02 20.01
C LYS A 409 32.01 -25.92 20.31
N LYS A 410 32.84 -25.95 19.26
CA LYS A 410 34.28 -25.69 19.33
C LYS A 410 34.53 -24.20 19.08
N VAL A 411 35.32 -23.58 19.95
CA VAL A 411 35.77 -22.20 19.81
C VAL A 411 37.26 -22.11 20.10
N GLU A 412 37.93 -21.16 19.48
CA GLU A 412 39.33 -20.87 19.79
C GLU A 412 39.37 -19.65 20.69
N VAL A 413 40.11 -19.69 21.80
CA VAL A 413 40.36 -18.55 22.70
C VAL A 413 41.86 -18.51 22.97
N ASP A 414 42.49 -17.36 22.69
CA ASP A 414 43.93 -17.13 22.88
C ASP A 414 44.83 -18.26 22.32
N GLY A 415 44.50 -18.76 21.12
CA GLY A 415 45.27 -19.80 20.42
C GLY A 415 45.00 -21.25 20.89
N LYS A 416 44.07 -21.45 21.82
CA LYS A 416 43.65 -22.78 22.31
C LYS A 416 42.22 -23.08 21.89
N THR A 417 41.98 -24.30 21.44
CA THR A 417 40.63 -24.76 21.10
C THR A 417 39.92 -25.34 22.33
N TYR A 418 38.74 -24.81 22.64
CA TYR A 418 37.85 -25.25 23.70
C TYR A 418 36.61 -25.90 23.10
N VAL A 419 36.21 -27.05 23.65
CA VAL A 419 34.90 -27.67 23.38
C VAL A 419 33.97 -27.28 24.52
N VAL A 420 32.88 -26.56 24.20
CA VAL A 420 31.90 -26.09 25.18
C VAL A 420 30.64 -26.93 25.06
N LYS A 421 30.23 -27.62 26.14
CA LYS A 421 28.97 -28.36 26.23
C LYS A 421 28.08 -27.73 27.29
N VAL A 422 26.88 -27.28 26.93
CA VAL A 422 25.94 -26.66 27.89
C VAL A 422 25.00 -27.71 28.47
N ILE A 423 24.93 -27.73 29.80
CA ILE A 423 24.12 -28.68 30.58
C ILE A 423 22.93 -27.97 31.22
N GLY A 424 23.15 -26.81 31.82
CA GLY A 424 22.14 -26.02 32.54
C GLY A 424 22.13 -24.58 32.06
N ARG A 425 20.95 -23.96 32.04
CA ARG A 425 20.80 -22.54 31.73
C ARG A 425 19.63 -21.95 32.50
N GLU A 426 19.81 -20.73 32.99
CA GLU A 426 18.79 -19.99 33.70
C GLU A 426 19.03 -18.48 33.49
N ALA A 427 17.98 -17.72 33.26
CA ALA A 427 18.02 -16.26 33.30
C ALA A 427 16.97 -15.76 34.29
N VAL A 428 17.42 -15.03 35.31
CA VAL A 428 16.56 -14.54 36.41
C VAL A 428 16.77 -13.05 36.60
N GLU A 429 15.66 -12.34 36.77
CA GLU A 429 15.69 -10.95 37.23
C GLU A 429 15.74 -10.91 38.76
N GLU A 430 16.71 -10.19 39.31
CA GLU A 430 16.86 -10.00 40.75
C GLU A 430 16.89 -8.51 41.11
N GLY A 431 16.22 -8.16 42.21
CA GLY A 431 16.27 -6.82 42.78
C GLY A 431 17.35 -6.73 43.86
N GLU A 432 18.33 -5.85 43.69
CA GLU A 432 19.36 -5.59 44.70
C GLU A 432 19.49 -4.08 44.93
N GLY A 433 19.19 -3.61 46.15
CA GLY A 433 19.30 -2.20 46.53
C GLY A 433 18.47 -1.23 45.66
N GLY A 434 17.30 -1.65 45.19
CA GLY A 434 16.42 -0.85 44.31
C GLY A 434 16.82 -0.87 42.82
N ARG A 435 17.85 -1.64 42.44
CA ARG A 435 18.26 -1.81 41.03
C ARG A 435 17.81 -3.18 40.51
N LYS A 436 17.20 -3.20 39.32
CA LYS A 436 16.86 -4.43 38.60
C LYS A 436 18.11 -4.97 37.88
N LEU A 437 18.55 -6.16 38.26
CA LEU A 437 19.67 -6.88 37.66
C LEU A 437 19.14 -8.08 36.89
N LEU A 438 19.86 -8.46 35.83
CA LEU A 438 19.62 -9.70 35.11
C LEU A 438 20.80 -10.63 35.35
N ARG A 439 20.55 -11.80 35.92
CA ARG A 439 21.56 -12.84 36.13
C ARG A 439 21.34 -13.96 35.14
N ILE A 440 22.32 -14.17 34.27
CA ILE A 440 22.37 -15.31 33.35
C ILE A 440 23.31 -16.34 33.94
N LYS A 441 22.80 -17.51 34.29
CA LYS A 441 23.57 -18.66 34.75
C LYS A 441 23.67 -19.69 33.65
N ILE A 442 24.89 -20.11 33.35
CA ILE A 442 25.18 -21.15 32.36
C ILE A 442 26.03 -22.21 33.04
N THR A 443 25.51 -23.43 33.14
CA THR A 443 26.27 -24.60 33.56
C THR A 443 26.82 -25.28 32.32
N ALA A 444 28.14 -25.30 32.18
CA ALA A 444 28.81 -25.87 31.03
C ALA A 444 30.02 -26.73 31.44
N GLU A 445 30.27 -27.76 30.65
CA GLU A 445 31.53 -28.50 30.66
C GLU A 445 32.45 -27.91 29.59
N VAL A 446 33.63 -27.46 30.01
CA VAL A 446 34.65 -26.91 29.11
C VAL A 446 35.98 -27.56 29.43
N ASP A 447 36.55 -28.26 28.45
CA ASP A 447 37.83 -28.99 28.61
C ASP A 447 37.82 -29.96 29.82
N GLY A 448 36.73 -30.72 29.96
CA GLY A 448 36.52 -31.68 31.04
C GLY A 448 36.20 -31.05 32.41
N VAL A 449 36.10 -29.72 32.51
CA VAL A 449 35.75 -29.01 33.75
C VAL A 449 34.29 -28.59 33.71
N LEU A 450 33.47 -29.22 34.56
CA LEU A 450 32.07 -28.83 34.76
C LEU A 450 31.98 -27.63 35.71
N ARG A 451 31.31 -26.56 35.26
CA ARG A 451 31.14 -25.36 36.08
C ARG A 451 29.88 -24.59 35.76
N GLU A 452 29.33 -23.94 36.79
CA GLU A 452 28.33 -22.88 36.63
C GLU A 452 29.00 -21.50 36.55
N TYR A 453 28.67 -20.77 35.51
CA TYR A 453 29.10 -19.41 35.26
C TYR A 453 27.92 -18.46 35.41
N THR A 454 28.09 -17.38 36.17
CA THR A 454 27.07 -16.34 36.35
C THR A 454 27.56 -15.03 35.75
N ILE A 455 26.76 -14.47 34.85
CA ILE A 455 26.97 -13.15 34.26
C ILE A 455 25.85 -12.24 34.78
N THR A 456 26.24 -11.17 35.47
CA THR A 456 25.28 -10.22 36.05
C THR A 456 25.24 -8.94 35.22
N TYR A 457 24.14 -8.74 34.53
CA TYR A 457 23.81 -7.54 33.77
C TYR A 457 23.17 -6.48 34.64
N SER A 458 23.63 -5.25 34.44
CA SER A 458 23.13 -4.03 35.06
C SER A 458 23.08 -2.92 34.04
N ARG A 459 22.26 -1.90 34.29
CA ARG A 459 22.28 -0.65 33.54
C ARG A 459 23.29 0.32 34.13
N ARG A 460 24.21 0.85 33.30
CA ARG A 460 25.31 1.71 33.76
C ARG A 460 25.49 2.96 32.89
N GLY A 461 25.99 4.02 33.53
CA GLY A 461 26.34 5.30 32.91
C GLY A 461 25.12 6.14 32.49
N ALA A 462 25.37 7.38 32.06
CA ALA A 462 24.32 8.28 31.54
C ALA A 462 23.62 7.71 30.28
N GLY A 463 24.30 6.81 29.57
CA GLY A 463 23.79 6.08 28.42
C GLY A 463 22.76 4.99 28.74
N ASN A 464 22.53 4.64 30.01
CA ASN A 464 21.72 3.48 30.40
C ASN A 464 22.15 2.18 29.69
N ALA A 465 23.46 1.99 29.50
CA ALA A 465 24.01 0.89 28.73
C ALA A 465 23.86 -0.43 29.50
N ALA A 466 23.47 -1.50 28.81
CA ALA A 466 23.42 -2.84 29.37
C ALA A 466 24.84 -3.43 29.41
N VAL A 467 25.37 -3.63 30.61
CA VAL A 467 26.73 -4.15 30.83
C VAL A 467 26.68 -5.30 31.82
N GLY A 468 27.19 -6.45 31.38
CA GLY A 468 27.33 -7.68 32.12
C GLY A 468 28.73 -7.87 32.67
N PHE A 469 28.83 -8.30 33.94
CA PHE A 469 30.10 -8.65 34.56
C PHE A 469 30.08 -10.07 35.07
N ALA A 470 31.19 -10.77 34.87
CA ALA A 470 31.47 -12.06 35.47
C ALA A 470 32.91 -12.09 35.99
N THR A 471 33.13 -12.68 37.16
CA THR A 471 34.46 -12.72 37.80
C THR A 471 34.98 -14.14 37.82
N ALA A 472 36.21 -14.34 37.34
CA ALA A 472 36.86 -15.63 37.40
C ALA A 472 37.26 -15.98 38.85
N ARG A 473 37.03 -17.23 39.23
CA ARG A 473 37.27 -17.69 40.61
C ARG A 473 38.66 -18.28 40.75
N ALA A 474 39.28 -18.02 41.89
CA ALA A 474 40.65 -18.48 42.17
C ALA A 474 40.71 -19.97 42.55
N ASP A 475 39.61 -20.53 43.07
CA ASP A 475 39.44 -21.92 43.47
C ASP A 475 39.04 -22.85 42.31
N ALA A 476 38.87 -22.31 41.11
CA ALA A 476 38.58 -23.10 39.92
C ALA A 476 39.80 -23.94 39.49
N PRO A 477 39.59 -25.14 38.90
CA PRO A 477 40.68 -25.97 38.40
C PRO A 477 41.60 -25.21 37.42
N GLY A 478 42.91 -25.21 37.69
CA GLY A 478 43.88 -24.44 36.89
C GLY A 478 43.96 -22.94 37.23
N GLY A 479 43.29 -22.50 38.31
CA GLY A 479 43.38 -21.14 38.82
C GLY A 479 42.54 -20.13 38.03
N ARG A 480 42.76 -18.84 38.34
CA ARG A 480 41.91 -17.74 37.90
C ARG A 480 42.01 -17.47 36.39
N GLU A 481 43.20 -17.64 35.83
CA GLU A 481 43.48 -17.45 34.40
C GLU A 481 42.77 -18.49 33.54
N ALA A 482 42.94 -19.79 33.85
CA ALA A 482 42.29 -20.86 33.11
C ALA A 482 40.76 -20.76 33.20
N ASP A 483 40.25 -20.30 34.33
CA ASP A 483 38.83 -20.08 34.54
C ASP A 483 38.26 -18.92 33.72
N ALA A 484 39.03 -17.84 33.57
CA ALA A 484 38.67 -16.73 32.70
C ALA A 484 38.67 -17.16 31.22
N GLU A 485 39.66 -17.95 30.78
CA GLU A 485 39.71 -18.50 29.42
C GLU A 485 38.48 -19.39 29.12
N ARG A 486 38.12 -20.31 30.04
CA ARG A 486 36.94 -21.16 29.88
C ARG A 486 35.64 -20.37 29.83
N LEU A 487 35.49 -19.36 30.70
CA LEU A 487 34.31 -18.48 30.66
C LEU A 487 34.25 -17.67 29.36
N ALA A 488 35.37 -17.16 28.88
CA ALA A 488 35.43 -16.47 27.59
C ALA A 488 35.00 -17.39 26.44
N ALA A 489 35.43 -18.66 26.47
CA ALA A 489 35.01 -19.68 25.51
C ALA A 489 33.50 -19.93 25.57
N VAL A 490 32.89 -20.01 26.75
CA VAL A 490 31.42 -20.16 26.89
C VAL A 490 30.69 -18.98 26.24
N VAL A 491 31.12 -17.74 26.53
CA VAL A 491 30.49 -16.54 25.96
C VAL A 491 30.65 -16.50 24.44
N GLU A 492 31.85 -16.76 23.92
CA GLU A 492 32.10 -16.77 22.47
C GLU A 492 31.33 -17.90 21.76
N ALA A 493 31.25 -19.09 22.36
CA ALA A 493 30.50 -20.20 21.79
C ALA A 493 29.03 -19.83 21.62
N LEU A 494 28.44 -19.26 22.67
CA LEU A 494 27.02 -18.93 22.72
C LEU A 494 26.65 -17.70 21.89
N THR A 495 27.50 -16.68 21.88
CA THR A 495 27.15 -15.37 21.28
C THR A 495 27.84 -15.11 19.94
N GLY A 496 28.92 -15.83 19.65
CA GLY A 496 29.81 -15.56 18.50
C GLY A 496 30.72 -14.34 18.70
N LYS A 497 30.73 -13.75 19.90
CA LYS A 497 31.51 -12.56 20.24
C LYS A 497 32.37 -12.81 21.48
N ARG A 498 33.64 -12.39 21.41
CA ARG A 498 34.56 -12.50 22.55
C ARG A 498 34.29 -11.40 23.58
N PRO A 499 34.13 -11.77 24.88
CA PRO A 499 34.01 -10.78 25.93
C PRO A 499 35.33 -10.07 26.18
N ARG A 500 35.27 -8.85 26.73
CA ARG A 500 36.47 -8.13 27.14
C ARG A 500 36.97 -8.69 28.46
N VAL A 501 38.21 -9.17 28.52
CA VAL A 501 38.82 -9.71 29.73
C VAL A 501 39.88 -8.74 30.24
N TYR A 502 39.84 -8.40 31.53
CA TYR A 502 40.89 -7.58 32.15
C TYR A 502 41.13 -7.92 33.61
N ARG A 503 42.34 -7.58 34.08
CA ARG A 503 42.77 -7.77 35.47
C ARG A 503 42.64 -6.47 36.25
N LYS A 504 41.99 -6.54 37.41
CA LYS A 504 41.90 -5.43 38.38
C LYS A 504 43.14 -5.36 39.27
N LYS A 505 43.38 -4.19 39.87
CA LYS A 505 44.48 -3.96 40.82
C LYS A 505 44.47 -4.91 42.03
N ASN A 506 43.30 -5.41 42.41
CA ASN A 506 43.11 -6.37 43.51
C ASN A 506 43.32 -7.84 43.07
N GLY A 507 43.85 -8.10 41.88
CA GLY A 507 44.12 -9.45 41.37
C GLY A 507 42.91 -10.22 40.83
N GLN A 508 41.70 -9.62 40.84
CA GLN A 508 40.53 -10.22 40.20
C GLN A 508 40.63 -10.13 38.67
N ILE A 509 40.25 -11.21 37.97
CA ILE A 509 40.07 -11.22 36.52
C ILE A 509 38.58 -11.11 36.26
N VAL A 510 38.19 -10.10 35.49
CA VAL A 510 36.79 -9.77 35.20
C VAL A 510 36.56 -9.82 33.70
N LEU A 511 35.47 -10.48 33.33
CA LEU A 511 34.93 -10.45 31.99
C LEU A 511 33.79 -9.44 31.93
N GLU A 512 33.83 -8.62 30.91
CA GLU A 512 32.83 -7.59 30.62
C GLU A 512 32.12 -7.93 29.31
N CYS A 513 30.81 -8.08 29.40
CA CYS A 513 29.93 -8.42 28.30
C CYS A 513 29.03 -7.22 27.97
N GLY A 514 29.19 -6.65 26.78
CA GLY A 514 28.32 -5.57 26.28
C GLY A 514 26.97 -6.04 25.74
N ARG A 515 26.26 -5.12 25.07
CA ARG A 515 24.93 -5.37 24.47
C ARG A 515 24.96 -6.46 23.40
N GLU A 516 25.98 -6.51 22.55
CA GLU A 516 26.12 -7.54 21.51
C GLU A 516 26.13 -8.97 22.07
N HIS A 517 26.74 -9.19 23.24
CA HIS A 517 26.72 -10.50 23.90
C HIS A 517 25.33 -10.83 24.42
N LEU A 518 24.63 -9.83 24.96
CA LEU A 518 23.27 -9.99 25.46
C LEU A 518 22.30 -10.36 24.32
N ASP A 519 22.41 -9.68 23.17
CA ASP A 519 21.65 -10.00 21.96
C ASP A 519 22.00 -11.40 21.43
N GLY A 520 23.27 -11.82 21.53
CA GLY A 520 23.68 -13.19 21.24
C GLY A 520 23.01 -14.25 22.13
N PHE A 521 22.86 -13.98 23.44
CA PHE A 521 22.12 -14.87 24.34
C PHE A 521 20.62 -14.91 24.05
N MET A 522 20.03 -13.84 23.51
CA MET A 522 18.60 -13.79 23.15
C MET A 522 18.21 -14.69 21.98
N ARG A 523 19.18 -15.24 21.24
CA ARG A 523 18.90 -16.25 20.21
C ARG A 523 18.33 -17.54 20.79
N TYR A 524 18.64 -17.84 22.05
CA TYR A 524 18.20 -19.07 22.71
C TYR A 524 16.86 -18.86 23.41
N ALA A 525 15.87 -19.67 23.06
CA ALA A 525 14.50 -19.56 23.57
C ALA A 525 14.44 -19.59 25.11
N GLU A 526 15.32 -20.35 25.76
CA GLU A 526 15.36 -20.49 27.21
C GLU A 526 15.84 -19.24 27.95
N LEU A 527 16.48 -18.31 27.25
CA LEU A 527 17.02 -17.07 27.80
C LEU A 527 16.26 -15.83 27.29
N ALA A 528 15.72 -15.89 26.08
CA ALA A 528 15.16 -14.76 25.35
C ALA A 528 14.09 -13.98 26.13
N ASP A 529 13.15 -14.67 26.76
CA ASP A 529 12.02 -14.02 27.44
C ASP A 529 12.43 -13.23 28.69
N ALA A 530 13.35 -13.77 29.49
CA ALA A 530 13.87 -13.09 30.67
C ALA A 530 14.74 -11.89 30.28
N ILE A 531 15.57 -12.04 29.23
CA ILE A 531 16.39 -10.93 28.74
C ILE A 531 15.51 -9.82 28.16
N THR A 532 14.48 -10.16 27.37
CA THR A 532 13.56 -9.21 26.73
C THR A 532 12.82 -8.38 27.79
N ARG A 533 12.21 -9.05 28.77
CA ARG A 533 11.51 -8.36 29.88
C ARG A 533 12.44 -7.41 30.61
N TRP A 534 13.62 -7.87 31.00
CA TRP A 534 14.58 -7.02 31.71
C TRP A 534 14.97 -5.79 30.88
N LEU A 535 15.18 -5.95 29.56
CA LEU A 535 15.55 -4.86 28.67
C LEU A 535 14.46 -3.80 28.55
N GLU A 536 13.20 -4.22 28.40
CA GLU A 536 12.04 -3.32 28.29
C GLU A 536 11.77 -2.58 29.59
N GLU A 537 11.84 -3.27 30.74
CA GLU A 537 11.58 -2.66 32.04
C GLU A 537 12.67 -1.68 32.48
N THR A 538 13.93 -1.96 32.13
CA THR A 538 15.08 -1.14 32.51
C THR A 538 15.50 -0.12 31.45
N GLY A 539 14.88 -0.15 30.25
CA GLY A 539 15.18 0.77 29.16
C GLY A 539 14.68 2.21 29.37
N ARG A 540 13.77 2.42 30.32
CA ARG A 540 13.13 3.73 30.59
C ARG A 540 14.16 4.79 31.03
N ARG A 541 14.31 5.83 30.21
CA ARG A 541 14.75 7.15 30.67
C ARG A 541 13.49 7.90 31.07
N TYR A 542 13.41 8.31 32.33
CA TYR A 542 12.49 9.38 32.73
C TYR A 542 12.92 10.70 32.09
#